data_AF-A0A8J3R261-F1
#
_entry.id   AF-A0A8J3R261-F1
#
_cell.length_a   1.000
_cell.length_b   1.000
_cell.length_c   1.000
_cell.angle_alpha   90.00
_cell.angle_beta   90.00
_cell.angle_gamma   90.00
#
_symmetry.space_group_name_H-M   'P 1'
#
loop_
_entity.id
_entity.type
_entity.pdbx_description
1 polymer ?
#
loop_
_entity_poly.entity_id
_entity_poly.type
_entity_poly.pdbx_seq_one_letter_code
_entity_poly.pdbx_strand_id
1 'polypeptide(L)'
;MSETPPPVGELLRRTDPDRLVEVIEDHVKKYYGAYRADALLADYQIAGLWPLLHGTHSVAGSLRDRSAAARSFSSQRVVIERLPTGSGVRVLLPLSVWGERIGVLLIDSVSGLDDDQLGELSGLADELAVALLNADRITDRYRRARRTRRLTMAAEMQWEMLPGRALSGPNFTLAGQLEPAYAVCGDHFDWSLTDHRLTITALNGYGQGMDATLLTLLAVNAMRNARRSGGNLVEQAELASEALFSRHAGRAHTATLLLEVNLDTGLVLAIDGGSPRALRLRSGQTTPIGLEQQLPLGMFDDTRYEIQRFTLEPADRLFIISDGVHAATPGDQAPFGDRHLHRVIRSTRLQPPTEAVGSVMRGLHDYHEGDELVDDAVVLCLDWHGQSGDGRQVP
;
A
#
# COMPACT_ATOMS: atom_id res chain seq x y z
N MET A 1 31.94 -13.94 -29.56
CA MET A 1 30.61 -14.59 -29.43
C MET A 1 29.91 -13.85 -28.31
N SER A 2 28.81 -13.15 -28.60
CA SER A 2 28.02 -12.51 -27.54
C SER A 2 27.45 -13.62 -26.67
N GLU A 3 27.85 -13.65 -25.40
CA GLU A 3 27.39 -14.62 -24.42
C GLU A 3 25.96 -14.22 -24.03
N THR A 4 24.97 -15.06 -24.34
CA THR A 4 23.58 -14.80 -23.97
C THR A 4 23.47 -14.62 -22.45
N PRO A 5 22.81 -13.57 -21.94
CA PRO A 5 22.68 -13.37 -20.51
C PRO A 5 21.97 -14.56 -19.85
N PRO A 6 22.49 -15.10 -18.73
CA PRO A 6 21.81 -16.18 -18.02
C PRO A 6 20.50 -15.68 -17.39
N PRO A 7 19.53 -16.57 -17.12
CA PRO A 7 18.29 -16.20 -16.44
C PRO A 7 18.55 -15.54 -15.08
N VAL A 8 18.09 -14.32 -14.89
CA VAL A 8 18.39 -13.53 -13.69
C VAL A 8 17.71 -14.12 -12.45
N GLY A 9 16.55 -14.78 -12.59
CA GLY A 9 15.84 -15.36 -11.47
C GLY A 9 16.63 -16.47 -10.77
N GLU A 10 17.41 -17.26 -11.52
CA GLU A 10 18.30 -18.25 -10.91
C GLU A 10 19.47 -17.59 -10.18
N LEU A 11 20.03 -16.54 -10.78
CA LEU A 11 21.10 -15.76 -10.18
C LEU A 11 20.66 -15.11 -8.87
N LEU A 12 19.51 -14.45 -8.85
CA LEU A 12 18.96 -13.82 -7.65
C LEU A 12 18.67 -14.83 -6.53
N ARG A 13 18.11 -16.00 -6.85
CA ARG A 13 17.82 -17.05 -5.83
C ARG A 13 19.05 -17.66 -5.18
N ARG A 14 20.21 -17.62 -5.84
CA ARG A 14 21.49 -18.13 -5.31
C ARG A 14 22.34 -17.05 -4.65
N THR A 15 21.92 -15.79 -4.74
CA THR A 15 22.63 -14.64 -4.18
C THR A 15 22.23 -14.46 -2.72
N ASP A 16 23.19 -14.05 -1.88
CA ASP A 16 22.88 -13.69 -0.50
C ASP A 16 21.79 -12.60 -0.47
N PRO A 17 20.76 -12.71 0.39
CA PRO A 17 19.60 -11.81 0.35
C PRO A 17 19.93 -10.33 0.49
N ASP A 18 21.07 -9.95 1.06
CA ASP A 18 21.50 -8.57 1.20
C ASP A 18 22.31 -8.04 0.01
N ARG A 19 22.63 -8.86 -1.00
CA ARG A 19 23.49 -8.50 -2.15
C ARG A 19 22.78 -8.48 -3.50
N LEU A 20 21.44 -8.50 -3.52
CA LEU A 20 20.66 -8.61 -4.75
C LEU A 20 20.95 -7.50 -5.77
N VAL A 21 21.08 -6.25 -5.31
CA VAL A 21 21.26 -5.10 -6.20
C VAL A 21 22.67 -5.06 -6.79
N GLU A 22 23.69 -5.44 -6.03
CA GLU A 22 25.07 -5.58 -6.54
C GLU A 22 25.15 -6.59 -7.69
N VAL A 23 24.50 -7.74 -7.53
CA VAL A 23 24.49 -8.78 -8.56
C VAL A 23 23.74 -8.34 -9.81
N ILE A 24 22.67 -7.57 -9.66
CA ILE A 24 22.00 -6.91 -10.79
C ILE A 24 22.91 -5.91 -11.46
N GLU A 25 23.61 -5.06 -10.70
CA GLU A 25 24.54 -4.09 -11.25
C GLU A 25 25.66 -4.76 -12.06
N ASP A 26 26.26 -5.83 -11.52
CA ASP A 26 27.28 -6.60 -12.23
C ASP A 26 26.71 -7.26 -13.51
N HIS A 27 25.48 -7.78 -13.44
CA HIS A 27 24.81 -8.39 -14.58
C HIS A 27 24.57 -7.36 -15.71
N VAL A 28 24.00 -6.19 -15.40
CA VAL A 28 23.71 -5.19 -16.42
C VAL A 28 24.97 -4.53 -16.99
N LYS A 29 26.03 -4.40 -16.17
CA LYS A 29 27.36 -3.99 -16.65
C LYS A 29 27.94 -4.97 -17.65
N LYS A 30 27.80 -6.28 -17.39
CA LYS A 30 28.37 -7.33 -18.25
C LYS A 30 27.65 -7.46 -19.58
N TYR A 31 26.32 -7.40 -19.60
CA TYR A 31 25.53 -7.80 -20.78
C TYR A 31 24.84 -6.65 -21.52
N TYR A 32 24.64 -5.49 -20.89
CA TYR A 32 23.81 -4.40 -21.45
C TYR A 32 24.57 -3.08 -21.66
N GLY A 33 25.90 -3.09 -21.57
CA GLY A 33 26.71 -1.88 -21.75
C GLY A 33 26.45 -0.78 -20.70
N ALA A 34 25.77 -1.13 -19.61
CA ALA A 34 25.58 -0.24 -18.48
C ALA A 34 26.91 -0.03 -17.74
N TYR A 35 27.06 1.11 -17.07
CA TYR A 35 28.20 1.36 -16.19
C TYR A 35 27.78 1.60 -14.74
N ARG A 36 26.48 1.71 -14.49
CA ARG A 36 25.89 1.87 -13.16
C ARG A 36 24.49 1.30 -13.15
N ALA A 37 24.14 0.64 -12.05
CA ALA A 37 22.76 0.39 -11.70
C ALA A 37 22.53 0.55 -10.19
N ASP A 38 21.30 0.89 -9.81
CA ASP A 38 20.89 1.02 -8.42
C ASP A 38 19.37 0.80 -8.31
N ALA A 39 18.92 0.34 -7.16
CA ALA A 39 17.49 0.27 -6.86
C ALA A 39 17.14 1.38 -5.87
N LEU A 40 16.16 2.21 -6.25
CA LEU A 40 15.64 3.30 -5.44
C LEU A 40 14.33 2.84 -4.79
N LEU A 41 14.33 2.63 -3.47
CA LEU A 41 13.16 2.14 -2.74
C LEU A 41 12.29 3.27 -2.20
N ALA A 42 10.97 3.11 -2.26
CA ALA A 42 10.03 4.03 -1.64
C ALA A 42 10.07 3.93 -0.10
N ASP A 43 10.10 5.07 0.57
CA ASP A 43 9.94 5.11 2.03
C ASP A 43 8.52 4.73 2.49
N TYR A 44 8.34 4.66 3.81
CA TYR A 44 7.08 4.27 4.44
C TYR A 44 5.93 5.27 4.16
N GLN A 45 6.24 6.54 3.90
CA GLN A 45 5.25 7.59 3.58
C GLN A 45 4.92 7.69 2.09
N ILE A 46 5.67 6.99 1.22
CA ILE A 46 5.64 7.26 -0.23
C ILE A 46 5.95 8.74 -0.50
N ALA A 47 6.90 9.30 0.27
CA ALA A 47 7.31 10.69 0.12
C ALA A 47 8.51 10.81 -0.82
N GLY A 48 9.40 9.81 -0.83
CA GLY A 48 10.60 9.79 -1.66
C GLY A 48 11.11 8.41 -2.02
N LEU A 49 12.11 8.40 -2.92
CA LEU A 49 12.83 7.22 -3.37
C LEU A 49 14.30 7.29 -2.92
N TRP A 50 14.82 6.21 -2.33
CA TRP A 50 16.12 6.17 -1.64
C TRP A 50 17.02 5.05 -2.18
N PRO A 51 18.30 5.34 -2.50
CA PRO A 51 19.20 4.40 -3.19
C PRO A 51 19.73 3.31 -2.27
N LEU A 52 20.10 2.15 -2.83
CA LEU A 52 20.60 0.98 -2.10
C LEU A 52 22.11 0.76 -2.21
N LEU A 53 22.73 1.19 -3.31
CA LEU A 53 24.17 1.03 -3.55
C LEU A 53 24.91 2.36 -3.50
N HIS A 54 24.47 3.30 -4.33
CA HIS A 54 25.21 4.50 -4.64
C HIS A 54 24.46 5.68 -4.01
N GLY A 55 24.86 6.10 -2.81
CA GLY A 55 24.24 7.16 -2.00
C GLY A 55 24.23 8.59 -2.61
N THR A 56 24.27 8.72 -3.94
CA THR A 56 24.25 9.99 -4.65
C THR A 56 22.83 10.53 -4.84
N HIS A 57 22.65 11.78 -4.42
CA HIS A 57 21.37 12.48 -4.24
C HIS A 57 20.69 13.03 -5.50
N SER A 58 21.25 12.90 -6.71
CA SER A 58 20.70 13.64 -7.86
C SER A 58 19.40 13.05 -8.45
N VAL A 59 19.08 11.80 -8.11
CA VAL A 59 17.88 11.08 -8.62
C VAL A 59 17.01 10.54 -7.49
N ALA A 60 17.63 10.31 -6.33
CA ALA A 60 16.95 10.06 -5.07
C ALA A 60 16.36 11.36 -4.52
N GLY A 61 15.21 11.28 -3.87
CA GLY A 61 14.57 12.47 -3.34
C GLY A 61 13.06 12.40 -3.43
N SER A 62 12.44 13.57 -3.30
CA SER A 62 10.99 13.70 -3.15
C SER A 62 10.26 13.27 -4.41
N LEU A 63 9.20 12.47 -4.24
CA LEU A 63 8.26 12.16 -5.31
C LEU A 63 7.49 13.41 -5.79
N ARG A 64 7.52 14.52 -5.01
CA ARG A 64 6.94 15.81 -5.43
C ARG A 64 7.73 16.48 -6.55
N ASP A 65 9.02 16.17 -6.71
CA ASP A 65 9.91 16.88 -7.63
C ASP A 65 9.69 16.48 -9.11
N ARG A 66 8.80 15.51 -9.36
CA ARG A 66 8.48 14.99 -10.72
C ARG A 66 9.73 14.57 -11.51
N SER A 67 10.77 14.12 -10.80
CA SER A 67 11.97 13.52 -11.37
C SER A 67 11.61 12.34 -12.29
N ALA A 68 12.53 11.91 -13.15
CA ALA A 68 12.27 10.76 -14.00
C ALA A 68 11.95 9.50 -13.18
N ALA A 69 12.62 9.31 -12.04
CA ALA A 69 12.33 8.22 -11.11
C ALA A 69 10.91 8.34 -10.52
N ALA A 70 10.51 9.54 -10.10
CA ALA A 70 9.14 9.78 -9.62
C ALA A 70 8.10 9.50 -10.70
N ARG A 71 8.35 9.88 -11.96
CA ARG A 71 7.46 9.57 -13.09
C ARG A 71 7.36 8.07 -13.35
N SER A 72 8.48 7.34 -13.34
CA SER A 72 8.48 5.88 -13.49
C SER A 72 7.69 5.21 -12.36
N PHE A 73 7.96 5.61 -11.11
CA PHE A 73 7.25 5.11 -9.93
C PHE A 73 5.74 5.42 -9.94
N SER A 74 5.32 6.63 -10.33
CA SER A 74 3.90 7.00 -10.34
C SER A 74 3.13 6.40 -11.52
N SER A 75 3.74 6.37 -12.71
CA SER A 75 3.08 5.88 -13.91
C SER A 75 3.19 4.38 -14.13
N GLN A 76 4.11 3.70 -13.41
CA GLN A 76 4.44 2.29 -13.60
C GLN A 76 4.91 2.00 -15.04
N ARG A 77 5.62 2.96 -15.65
CA ARG A 77 6.18 2.84 -17.00
C ARG A 77 7.67 3.03 -16.98
N VAL A 78 8.33 2.42 -17.97
CA VAL A 78 9.74 2.67 -18.26
C VAL A 78 9.91 4.13 -18.66
N VAL A 79 10.86 4.81 -18.02
CA VAL A 79 11.22 6.20 -18.35
C VAL A 79 12.67 6.23 -18.76
N ILE A 80 12.94 6.85 -19.91
CA ILE A 80 14.29 7.02 -20.45
C ILE A 80 14.60 8.52 -20.50
N GLU A 81 15.75 8.92 -19.96
CA GLU A 81 16.25 10.28 -20.06
C GLU A 81 17.70 10.31 -20.57
N ARG A 82 18.07 11.38 -21.27
CA ARG A 82 19.47 11.60 -21.64
C ARG A 82 20.21 12.18 -20.45
N LEU A 83 21.42 11.67 -20.20
CA LEU A 83 22.24 12.16 -19.10
C LEU A 83 22.73 13.59 -19.39
N PRO A 84 22.84 14.47 -18.38
CA PRO A 84 23.29 15.85 -18.56
C PRO A 84 24.69 15.99 -19.19
N THR A 85 25.54 14.99 -19.03
CA THR A 85 26.90 14.93 -19.59
C THR A 85 26.93 14.64 -21.09
N GLY A 86 25.80 14.31 -21.71
CA GLY A 86 25.64 14.15 -23.16
C GLY A 86 26.07 12.80 -23.75
N SER A 87 26.77 11.96 -23.00
CA SER A 87 27.33 10.67 -23.48
C SER A 87 26.69 9.44 -22.81
N GLY A 88 25.35 9.39 -22.76
CA GLY A 88 24.65 8.22 -22.25
C GLY A 88 23.15 8.44 -22.01
N VAL A 89 22.46 7.35 -21.65
CA VAL A 89 21.05 7.33 -21.28
C VAL A 89 20.89 6.76 -19.89
N ARG A 90 19.86 7.24 -19.18
CA ARG A 90 19.35 6.64 -17.97
C ARG A 90 18.02 5.97 -18.27
N VAL A 91 17.91 4.71 -17.90
CA VAL A 91 16.68 3.92 -17.94
C VAL A 91 16.18 3.71 -16.52
N LEU A 92 14.90 3.94 -16.32
CA LEU A 92 14.22 3.81 -15.03
C LEU A 92 13.05 2.84 -15.21
N LEU A 93 13.15 1.71 -14.54
CA LEU A 93 12.19 0.61 -14.62
C LEU A 93 11.46 0.49 -13.28
N PRO A 94 10.11 0.42 -13.26
CA PRO A 94 9.37 0.26 -12.01
C PRO A 94 9.72 -1.08 -11.37
N LEU A 95 9.81 -1.09 -10.03
CA LEU A 95 9.92 -2.32 -9.23
C LEU A 95 8.61 -2.54 -8.51
N SER A 96 7.81 -3.48 -9.01
CA SER A 96 6.46 -3.73 -8.49
C SER A 96 6.07 -5.20 -8.51
N VAL A 97 5.23 -5.61 -7.57
CA VAL A 97 4.71 -6.99 -7.46
C VAL A 97 3.25 -6.93 -7.09
N TRP A 98 2.38 -7.56 -7.88
CA TRP A 98 0.92 -7.59 -7.67
C TRP A 98 0.29 -6.21 -7.41
N GLY A 99 0.82 -5.15 -8.02
CA GLY A 99 0.36 -3.77 -7.83
C GLY A 99 1.04 -3.01 -6.68
N GLU A 100 1.75 -3.70 -5.79
CA GLU A 100 2.61 -3.04 -4.79
C GLU A 100 3.82 -2.42 -5.46
N ARG A 101 4.03 -1.12 -5.22
CA ARG A 101 5.12 -0.33 -5.78
C ARG A 101 6.25 -0.22 -4.77
N ILE A 102 7.31 -0.98 -5.00
CA ILE A 102 8.46 -1.09 -4.10
C ILE A 102 9.45 0.05 -4.36
N GLY A 103 9.66 0.38 -5.64
CA GLY A 103 10.69 1.34 -6.04
C GLY A 103 10.89 1.44 -7.55
N VAL A 104 12.10 1.82 -7.94
CA VAL A 104 12.53 1.95 -9.34
C VAL A 104 13.97 1.44 -9.47
N LEU A 105 14.23 0.61 -10.48
CA LEU A 105 15.57 0.23 -10.90
C LEU A 105 16.09 1.29 -11.87
N LEU A 106 17.21 1.90 -11.50
CA LEU A 106 17.95 2.87 -12.29
C LEU A 106 19.11 2.16 -12.98
N ILE A 107 19.27 2.40 -14.28
CA ILE A 107 20.41 1.91 -15.07
C ILE A 107 20.95 3.07 -15.90
N ASP A 108 22.22 3.40 -15.73
CA ASP A 108 22.92 4.36 -16.60
C ASP A 108 23.78 3.58 -17.62
N SER A 109 23.59 3.88 -18.90
CA SER A 109 24.27 3.24 -20.03
C SER A 109 24.94 4.24 -20.96
N VAL A 110 26.03 3.83 -21.60
CA VAL A 110 26.82 4.66 -22.53
C VAL A 110 26.10 4.88 -23.87
N SER A 111 25.23 3.96 -24.27
CA SER A 111 24.47 3.99 -25.53
C SER A 111 22.99 3.78 -25.29
N GLY A 112 22.17 4.14 -26.27
CA GLY A 112 20.76 3.75 -26.27
C GLY A 112 20.61 2.22 -26.21
N LEU A 113 19.56 1.78 -25.54
CA LEU A 113 19.12 0.39 -25.50
C LEU A 113 17.96 0.23 -26.49
N ASP A 114 17.92 -0.87 -27.23
CA ASP A 114 16.81 -1.16 -28.14
C ASP A 114 15.58 -1.73 -27.40
N ASP A 115 14.47 -1.91 -28.12
CA ASP A 115 13.20 -2.34 -27.51
C ASP A 115 13.28 -3.76 -26.93
N ASP A 116 14.08 -4.65 -27.52
CA ASP A 116 14.29 -6.01 -27.03
C ASP A 116 15.06 -5.99 -25.69
N GLN A 117 16.15 -5.22 -25.62
CA GLN A 117 16.91 -5.01 -24.38
C GLN A 117 16.07 -4.36 -23.28
N LEU A 118 15.20 -3.40 -23.62
CA LEU A 118 14.29 -2.78 -22.65
C LEU A 118 13.25 -3.79 -22.13
N GLY A 119 12.78 -4.70 -22.97
CA GLY A 119 11.91 -5.80 -22.58
C GLY A 119 12.60 -6.77 -21.60
N GLU A 120 13.84 -7.17 -21.91
CA GLU A 120 14.65 -8.04 -21.04
C GLU A 120 14.93 -7.38 -19.67
N LEU A 121 15.29 -6.09 -19.67
CA LEU A 121 15.52 -5.34 -18.43
C LEU A 121 14.24 -5.12 -17.61
N SER A 122 13.08 -5.06 -18.26
CA SER A 122 11.79 -5.00 -17.56
C SER A 122 11.50 -6.32 -16.84
N GLY A 123 11.71 -7.46 -17.50
CA GLY A 123 11.59 -8.78 -16.86
C GLY A 123 12.59 -8.97 -15.71
N LEU A 124 13.81 -8.45 -15.86
CA LEU A 124 14.80 -8.41 -14.79
C LEU A 124 14.32 -7.57 -13.59
N ALA A 125 13.72 -6.40 -13.85
CA ALA A 125 13.17 -5.53 -12.80
C ALA A 125 12.04 -6.24 -12.03
N ASP A 126 11.17 -6.99 -12.72
CA ASP A 126 10.12 -7.80 -12.09
C ASP A 126 10.70 -8.89 -11.18
N GLU A 127 11.71 -9.62 -11.64
CA GLU A 127 12.39 -10.65 -10.84
C GLU A 127 13.10 -10.04 -9.61
N LEU A 128 13.75 -8.88 -9.79
CA LEU A 128 14.37 -8.15 -8.70
C LEU A 128 13.34 -7.67 -7.68
N ALA A 129 12.18 -7.17 -8.13
CA ALA A 129 11.10 -6.72 -7.27
C ALA A 129 10.60 -7.86 -6.35
N VAL A 130 10.39 -9.05 -6.92
CA VAL A 130 10.02 -10.26 -6.16
C VAL A 130 11.13 -10.66 -5.17
N ALA A 131 12.39 -10.65 -5.61
CA ALA A 131 13.52 -11.01 -4.74
C ALA A 131 13.67 -10.03 -3.57
N LEU A 132 13.54 -8.72 -3.81
CA LEU A 132 13.61 -7.68 -2.78
C LEU A 132 12.51 -7.84 -1.73
N LEU A 133 11.25 -8.09 -2.13
CA LEU A 133 10.16 -8.32 -1.18
C LEU A 133 10.41 -9.52 -0.26
N ASN A 134 10.98 -10.61 -0.80
CA ASN A 134 11.29 -11.78 0.00
C ASN A 134 12.50 -11.54 0.92
N ALA A 135 13.53 -10.86 0.40
CA ALA A 135 14.73 -10.56 1.15
C ALA A 135 14.53 -9.51 2.24
N ASP A 136 13.58 -8.58 2.09
CA ASP A 136 13.22 -7.57 3.11
C ASP A 136 12.82 -8.19 4.45
N ARG A 137 12.36 -9.46 4.46
CA ARG A 137 12.04 -10.23 5.68
C ARG A 137 13.24 -10.90 6.33
N ILE A 138 14.37 -11.00 5.63
CA ILE A 138 15.55 -11.77 6.02
C ILE A 138 16.71 -10.84 6.39
N THR A 139 16.81 -9.67 5.76
CA THR A 139 17.88 -8.68 5.99
C THR A 139 17.32 -7.31 6.31
N ASP A 140 17.95 -6.62 7.26
CA ASP A 140 17.61 -5.24 7.63
C ASP A 140 18.06 -4.22 6.58
N ARG A 141 18.80 -4.61 5.53
CA ARG A 141 19.40 -3.66 4.57
C ARG A 141 18.33 -2.81 3.88
N TYR A 142 17.31 -3.45 3.34
CA TYR A 142 16.27 -2.79 2.55
C TYR A 142 15.33 -1.96 3.43
N ARG A 143 14.96 -2.49 4.60
CA ARG A 143 14.24 -1.74 5.64
C ARG A 143 14.99 -0.49 6.09
N ARG A 144 16.30 -0.60 6.34
CA ARG A 144 17.13 0.55 6.73
C ARG A 144 17.16 1.63 5.65
N ALA A 145 17.26 1.24 4.38
CA ALA A 145 17.27 2.20 3.27
C ALA A 145 15.94 2.96 3.10
N ARG A 146 14.81 2.33 3.45
CA ARG A 146 13.48 2.95 3.37
C ARG A 146 13.15 3.87 4.55
N ARG A 147 13.97 3.86 5.61
CA ARG A 147 13.76 4.70 6.80
C ARG A 147 14.40 6.06 6.61
N THR A 148 13.57 7.09 6.44
CA THR A 148 14.03 8.49 6.48
C THR A 148 14.10 9.01 7.92
N ARG A 149 13.38 8.37 8.84
CA ARG A 149 13.37 8.65 10.29
C ARG A 149 13.34 7.34 11.08
N ARG A 150 13.63 7.43 12.38
CA ARG A 150 13.52 6.29 13.29
C ARG A 150 12.05 5.98 13.56
N LEU A 151 11.64 4.73 13.36
CA LEU A 151 10.34 4.22 13.77
C LEU A 151 10.24 4.14 15.30
N THR A 152 9.09 4.51 15.85
CA THR A 152 8.72 4.08 17.22
C THR A 152 8.51 2.56 17.25
N MET A 153 8.53 1.96 18.44
CA MET A 153 8.25 0.53 18.57
C MET A 153 6.82 0.17 18.11
N ALA A 154 5.84 1.03 18.43
CA ALA A 154 4.47 0.90 17.95
C ALA A 154 4.41 0.88 16.42
N ALA A 155 5.07 1.85 15.77
CA ALA A 155 5.11 1.91 14.32
C ALA A 155 5.81 0.70 13.68
N GLU A 156 6.94 0.25 14.25
CA GLU A 156 7.61 -0.98 13.82
C GLU A 156 6.66 -2.18 13.82
N MET A 157 5.93 -2.39 14.93
CA MET A 157 5.01 -3.51 15.08
C MET A 157 3.83 -3.45 14.09
N GLN A 158 3.30 -2.26 13.81
CA GLN A 158 2.23 -2.11 12.84
C GLN A 158 2.71 -2.35 11.40
N TRP A 159 3.88 -1.83 11.02
CA TRP A 159 4.45 -2.08 9.70
C TRP A 159 4.75 -3.55 9.45
N GLU A 160 5.18 -4.30 10.47
CA GLU A 160 5.36 -5.76 10.36
C GLU A 160 4.04 -6.51 10.14
N MET A 161 2.91 -5.94 10.56
CA MET A 161 1.61 -6.59 10.47
C MET A 161 0.91 -6.33 9.14
N LEU A 162 1.21 -5.22 8.45
CA LEU A 162 0.51 -4.82 7.23
C LEU A 162 0.60 -5.88 6.11
N PRO A 163 -0.46 -6.05 5.31
CA PRO A 163 -0.52 -7.03 4.22
C PRO A 163 0.25 -6.60 2.94
N GLY A 164 1.06 -5.55 3.02
CA GLY A 164 1.55 -4.77 1.88
C GLY A 164 0.77 -3.46 1.72
N ARG A 165 1.06 -2.69 0.66
CA ARG A 165 0.43 -1.37 0.41
C ARG A 165 -0.48 -1.28 -0.80
N ALA A 166 -0.47 -2.29 -1.66
CA ALA A 166 -1.42 -2.40 -2.75
C ALA A 166 -1.56 -3.85 -3.21
N LEU A 167 -2.67 -4.13 -3.87
CA LEU A 167 -2.99 -5.42 -4.46
C LEU A 167 -3.83 -5.20 -5.71
N SER A 168 -3.42 -5.79 -6.83
CA SER A 168 -4.16 -5.73 -8.10
C SER A 168 -4.54 -7.14 -8.54
N GLY A 169 -5.81 -7.29 -8.92
CA GLY A 169 -6.33 -8.47 -9.58
C GLY A 169 -7.04 -8.09 -10.88
N PRO A 170 -7.54 -9.06 -11.67
CA PRO A 170 -8.23 -8.76 -12.93
C PRO A 170 -9.45 -7.87 -12.74
N ASN A 171 -10.17 -8.04 -11.63
CA ASN A 171 -11.43 -7.37 -11.36
C ASN A 171 -11.29 -6.11 -10.48
N PHE A 172 -10.12 -5.86 -9.90
CA PHE A 172 -9.95 -4.78 -8.94
C PHE A 172 -8.51 -4.26 -8.82
N THR A 173 -8.38 -3.05 -8.31
CA THR A 173 -7.10 -2.51 -7.81
C THR A 173 -7.32 -1.90 -6.44
N LEU A 174 -6.57 -2.36 -5.45
CA LEU A 174 -6.62 -1.93 -4.05
C LEU A 174 -5.31 -1.26 -3.68
N ALA A 175 -5.37 -0.14 -2.96
CA ALA A 175 -4.22 0.49 -2.32
C ALA A 175 -4.59 0.95 -0.92
N GLY A 176 -3.62 0.94 -0.02
CA GLY A 176 -3.75 1.42 1.34
C GLY A 176 -2.56 2.28 1.77
N GLN A 177 -2.83 3.30 2.57
CA GLN A 177 -1.81 4.11 3.23
C GLN A 177 -2.19 4.35 4.69
N LEU A 178 -1.17 4.35 5.54
CA LEU A 178 -1.24 4.57 6.99
C LEU A 178 -0.29 5.71 7.34
N GLU A 179 -0.79 6.75 7.99
CA GLU A 179 -0.02 7.88 8.51
C GLU A 179 -0.40 8.15 9.97
N PRO A 180 0.47 8.73 10.82
CA PRO A 180 1.87 9.06 10.55
C PRO A 180 2.75 7.81 10.47
N ALA A 181 3.47 7.62 9.36
CA ALA A 181 4.21 6.38 9.12
C ALA A 181 5.26 6.04 10.20
N TYR A 182 5.83 7.04 10.89
CA TYR A 182 6.93 6.84 11.84
C TYR A 182 6.50 6.73 13.32
N ALA A 183 5.25 7.06 13.63
CA ALA A 183 4.76 7.20 15.00
C ALA A 183 3.31 6.71 15.19
N VAL A 184 2.80 5.89 14.26
CA VAL A 184 1.41 5.39 14.27
C VAL A 184 1.00 4.72 15.60
N CYS A 185 -0.27 4.89 15.97
CA CYS A 185 -0.82 4.79 17.32
C CYS A 185 -2.13 3.97 17.48
N GLY A 186 -2.51 3.10 16.55
CA GLY A 186 -3.62 2.16 16.73
C GLY A 186 -4.38 1.79 15.45
N ASP A 187 -4.48 2.69 14.48
CA ASP A 187 -5.19 2.39 13.24
C ASP A 187 -4.46 1.36 12.39
N HIS A 188 -5.21 0.55 11.64
CA HIS A 188 -4.62 -0.44 10.77
C HIS A 188 -5.55 -0.84 9.63
N PHE A 189 -4.98 -1.50 8.63
CA PHE A 189 -5.75 -2.20 7.63
C PHE A 189 -5.14 -3.57 7.31
N ASP A 190 -5.99 -4.54 6.99
CA ASP A 190 -5.60 -5.86 6.51
C ASP A 190 -6.36 -6.20 5.24
N TRP A 191 -5.81 -7.08 4.42
CA TRP A 191 -6.55 -7.69 3.34
C TRP A 191 -6.07 -9.11 3.06
N SER A 192 -6.96 -9.88 2.44
CA SER A 192 -6.69 -11.24 2.02
C SER A 192 -7.38 -11.50 0.70
N LEU A 193 -6.65 -12.08 -0.24
CA LEU A 193 -7.20 -12.61 -1.48
C LEU A 193 -7.16 -14.14 -1.40
N THR A 194 -8.31 -14.78 -1.49
CA THR A 194 -8.42 -16.24 -1.46
C THR A 194 -9.59 -16.65 -2.34
N ASP A 195 -9.31 -17.52 -3.32
CA ASP A 195 -10.26 -17.91 -4.37
C ASP A 195 -10.87 -16.67 -5.05
N HIS A 196 -12.21 -16.57 -5.07
CA HIS A 196 -12.99 -15.47 -5.63
C HIS A 196 -13.43 -14.46 -4.54
N ARG A 197 -12.68 -14.33 -3.45
CA ARG A 197 -13.01 -13.43 -2.33
C ARG A 197 -11.84 -12.52 -1.98
N LEU A 198 -12.14 -11.23 -1.89
CA LEU A 198 -11.27 -10.21 -1.33
C LEU A 198 -11.84 -9.76 0.02
N THR A 199 -11.18 -10.14 1.11
CA THR A 199 -11.49 -9.62 2.44
C THR A 199 -10.69 -8.34 2.66
N ILE A 200 -11.33 -7.27 3.14
CA ILE A 200 -10.71 -6.01 3.52
C ILE A 200 -11.12 -5.69 4.95
N THR A 201 -10.16 -5.32 5.78
CA THR A 201 -10.41 -4.88 7.14
C THR A 201 -9.75 -3.52 7.32
N ALA A 202 -10.46 -2.59 7.95
CA ALA A 202 -9.89 -1.34 8.44
C ALA A 202 -10.32 -1.16 9.90
N LEU A 203 -9.38 -0.78 10.77
CA LEU A 203 -9.60 -0.66 12.19
C LEU A 203 -9.19 0.72 12.68
N ASN A 204 -9.92 1.24 13.66
CA ASN A 204 -9.42 2.28 14.56
C ASN A 204 -9.18 1.67 15.95
N GLY A 205 -7.92 1.66 16.37
CA GLY A 205 -7.49 1.12 17.66
C GLY A 205 -7.61 2.16 18.76
N TYR A 206 -8.41 1.89 19.79
CA TYR A 206 -8.55 2.79 20.93
C TYR A 206 -7.24 2.94 21.73
N GLY A 207 -6.85 4.20 21.98
CA GLY A 207 -5.72 4.56 22.83
C GLY A 207 -4.61 5.24 22.04
N GLN A 208 -3.38 5.18 22.58
CA GLN A 208 -2.19 5.71 21.90
C GLN A 208 -0.99 4.79 22.12
N GLY A 209 -0.03 4.85 21.20
CA GLY A 209 1.26 4.18 21.33
C GLY A 209 1.15 2.66 21.42
N MET A 210 1.86 2.08 22.41
CA MET A 210 2.02 0.62 22.51
C MET A 210 0.73 -0.11 22.88
N ASP A 211 -0.07 0.46 23.78
CA ASP A 211 -1.30 -0.21 24.25
C ASP A 211 -2.32 -0.35 23.12
N ALA A 212 -2.51 0.72 22.34
CA ALA A 212 -3.36 0.70 21.16
C ALA A 212 -2.82 -0.26 20.08
N THR A 213 -1.50 -0.27 19.86
CA THR A 213 -0.88 -1.20 18.90
C THR A 213 -1.07 -2.67 19.31
N LEU A 214 -0.94 -2.99 20.60
CA LEU A 214 -1.18 -4.34 21.11
C LEU A 214 -2.65 -4.77 20.98
N LEU A 215 -3.58 -3.83 21.23
CA LEU A 215 -5.02 -4.03 21.02
C LEU A 215 -5.30 -4.39 19.54
N THR A 216 -4.77 -3.58 18.62
CA THR A 216 -4.94 -3.77 17.17
C THR A 216 -4.30 -5.06 16.68
N LEU A 217 -3.10 -5.41 17.18
CA LEU A 217 -2.46 -6.69 16.89
C LEU A 217 -3.33 -7.87 17.33
N LEU A 218 -3.94 -7.81 18.52
CA LEU A 218 -4.82 -8.86 19.00
C LEU A 218 -6.06 -8.99 18.10
N ALA A 219 -6.71 -7.88 17.77
CA ALA A 219 -7.88 -7.86 16.89
C ALA A 219 -7.57 -8.46 15.51
N VAL A 220 -6.53 -7.96 14.84
CA VAL A 220 -6.15 -8.40 13.49
C VAL A 220 -5.75 -9.86 13.47
N ASN A 221 -4.99 -10.33 14.47
CA ASN A 221 -4.59 -11.73 14.50
C ASN A 221 -5.74 -12.67 14.88
N ALA A 222 -6.71 -12.24 15.70
CA ALA A 222 -7.93 -13.00 15.95
C ALA A 222 -8.76 -13.15 14.67
N MET A 223 -8.95 -12.07 13.90
CA MET A 223 -9.64 -12.13 12.60
C MET A 223 -8.89 -13.00 11.59
N ARG A 224 -7.56 -12.88 11.51
CA ARG A 224 -6.72 -13.74 10.67
C ARG A 224 -6.83 -15.21 11.08
N ASN A 225 -6.86 -15.50 12.39
CA ASN A 225 -6.99 -16.85 12.91
C ASN A 225 -8.35 -17.46 12.54
N ALA A 226 -9.44 -16.73 12.77
CA ALA A 226 -10.79 -17.12 12.37
C ALA A 226 -10.85 -17.43 10.87
N ARG A 227 -10.39 -16.49 10.03
CA ARG A 227 -10.35 -16.63 8.57
C ARG A 227 -9.55 -17.87 8.12
N ARG A 228 -8.35 -18.06 8.66
CA ARG A 228 -7.48 -19.21 8.33
C ARG A 228 -8.01 -20.54 8.86
N SER A 229 -8.97 -20.50 9.78
CA SER A 229 -9.68 -21.68 10.29
C SER A 229 -10.98 -21.97 9.52
N GLY A 230 -11.22 -21.26 8.40
CA GLY A 230 -12.42 -21.41 7.58
C GLY A 230 -13.62 -20.58 8.06
N GLY A 231 -13.42 -19.69 9.02
CA GLY A 231 -14.47 -18.84 9.57
C GLY A 231 -14.93 -17.76 8.60
N ASN A 232 -16.23 -17.51 8.58
CA ASN A 232 -16.86 -16.46 7.78
C ASN A 232 -16.67 -15.05 8.38
N LEU A 233 -17.21 -14.02 7.74
CA LEU A 233 -17.04 -12.62 8.17
C LEU A 233 -17.57 -12.34 9.60
N VAL A 234 -18.67 -12.98 10.00
CA VAL A 234 -19.24 -12.85 11.36
C VAL A 234 -18.34 -13.54 12.38
N GLU A 235 -17.90 -14.76 12.09
CA GLU A 235 -16.99 -15.49 12.98
C GLU A 235 -15.66 -14.74 13.19
N GLN A 236 -15.16 -14.04 12.15
CA GLN A 236 -14.02 -13.14 12.29
C GLN A 236 -14.28 -12.00 13.29
N ALA A 237 -15.42 -11.32 13.17
CA ALA A 237 -15.80 -10.22 14.07
C ALA A 237 -16.03 -10.70 15.51
N GLU A 238 -16.79 -11.79 15.69
CA GLU A 238 -17.14 -12.35 16.99
C GLU A 238 -15.90 -12.88 17.74
N LEU A 239 -15.02 -13.65 17.08
CA LEU A 239 -13.80 -14.16 17.72
C LEU A 239 -12.81 -13.04 18.08
N ALA A 240 -12.73 -12.00 17.25
CA ALA A 240 -11.92 -10.83 17.59
C ALA A 240 -12.53 -10.05 18.76
N SER A 241 -13.85 -9.88 18.79
CA SER A 241 -14.55 -9.24 19.90
C SER A 241 -14.36 -10.02 21.21
N GLU A 242 -14.51 -11.34 21.19
CA GLU A 242 -14.29 -12.21 22.34
C GLU A 242 -12.85 -12.12 22.86
N ALA A 243 -11.86 -12.17 21.96
CA ALA A 243 -10.45 -12.08 22.34
C ALA A 243 -10.11 -10.73 23.01
N LEU A 244 -10.63 -9.64 22.45
CA LEU A 244 -10.44 -8.29 23.01
C LEU A 244 -11.15 -8.14 24.35
N PHE A 245 -12.42 -8.58 24.44
CA PHE A 245 -13.18 -8.52 25.68
C PHE A 245 -12.54 -9.37 26.78
N SER A 246 -12.11 -10.60 26.48
CA SER A 246 -11.42 -11.48 27.44
C SER A 246 -10.16 -10.84 28.01
N ARG A 247 -9.44 -10.05 27.21
CA ARG A 247 -8.21 -9.37 27.64
C ARG A 247 -8.47 -8.06 28.39
N HIS A 248 -9.45 -7.27 27.95
CA HIS A 248 -9.62 -5.88 28.38
C HIS A 248 -10.90 -5.62 29.19
N ALA A 249 -11.86 -6.55 29.18
CA ALA A 249 -13.17 -6.45 29.81
C ALA A 249 -13.90 -5.13 29.45
N GLY A 250 -13.98 -4.82 28.15
CA GLY A 250 -14.63 -3.61 27.62
C GLY A 250 -13.85 -2.30 27.79
N ARG A 251 -12.78 -2.27 28.60
CA ARG A 251 -11.99 -1.04 28.86
C ARG A 251 -11.20 -0.54 27.65
N ALA A 252 -10.93 -1.43 26.70
CA ALA A 252 -10.34 -1.11 25.41
C ALA A 252 -11.04 -1.96 24.34
N HIS A 253 -11.39 -1.34 23.23
CA HIS A 253 -12.15 -1.93 22.13
C HIS A 253 -11.69 -1.28 20.82
N THR A 254 -12.01 -1.89 19.68
CA THR A 254 -11.64 -1.33 18.37
C THR A 254 -12.87 -1.16 17.51
N ALA A 255 -13.04 0.04 16.97
CA ALA A 255 -13.99 0.25 15.90
C ALA A 255 -13.41 -0.38 14.62
N THR A 256 -14.25 -1.02 13.82
CA THR A 256 -13.77 -1.82 12.68
C THR A 256 -14.78 -1.83 11.56
N LEU A 257 -14.30 -1.70 10.33
CA LEU A 257 -15.05 -2.02 9.12
C LEU A 257 -14.48 -3.28 8.48
N LEU A 258 -15.32 -4.31 8.35
CA LEU A 258 -15.01 -5.59 7.74
C LEU A 258 -15.81 -5.75 6.45
N LEU A 259 -15.12 -5.98 5.35
CA LEU A 259 -15.72 -6.22 4.04
C LEU A 259 -15.24 -7.56 3.46
N GLU A 260 -16.15 -8.29 2.82
CA GLU A 260 -15.81 -9.40 1.92
C GLU A 260 -16.45 -9.13 0.56
N VAL A 261 -15.62 -8.96 -0.47
CA VAL A 261 -16.04 -8.72 -1.85
C VAL A 261 -16.00 -10.04 -2.62
N ASN A 262 -17.15 -10.45 -3.15
CA ASN A 262 -17.23 -11.52 -4.14
C ASN A 262 -16.71 -11.00 -5.49
N LEU A 263 -15.64 -11.59 -5.99
CA LEU A 263 -14.95 -11.12 -7.20
C LEU A 263 -15.71 -11.43 -8.51
N ASP A 264 -16.68 -12.34 -8.46
CA ASP A 264 -17.47 -12.69 -9.64
C ASP A 264 -18.68 -11.77 -9.80
N THR A 265 -19.30 -11.36 -8.69
CA THR A 265 -20.56 -10.59 -8.72
C THR A 265 -20.43 -9.13 -8.31
N GLY A 266 -19.33 -8.76 -7.64
CA GLY A 266 -19.20 -7.45 -6.99
C GLY A 266 -20.08 -7.29 -5.75
N LEU A 267 -20.75 -8.35 -5.28
CA LEU A 267 -21.48 -8.35 -4.01
C LEU A 267 -20.50 -8.20 -2.85
N VAL A 268 -20.76 -7.23 -1.98
CA VAL A 268 -19.99 -6.98 -0.77
C VAL A 268 -20.82 -7.36 0.45
N LEU A 269 -20.26 -8.21 1.30
CA LEU A 269 -20.73 -8.44 2.66
C LEU A 269 -19.98 -7.49 3.59
N ALA A 270 -20.69 -6.85 4.52
CA ALA A 270 -20.12 -5.85 5.40
C ALA A 270 -20.55 -6.05 6.86
N ILE A 271 -19.61 -5.80 7.78
CA ILE A 271 -19.88 -5.57 9.20
C ILE A 271 -19.25 -4.23 9.55
N ASP A 272 -20.09 -3.30 9.98
CA ASP A 272 -19.70 -1.96 10.44
C ASP A 272 -19.77 -1.95 11.97
N GLY A 273 -18.61 -2.05 12.63
CA GLY A 273 -18.42 -1.89 14.07
C GLY A 273 -18.01 -0.47 14.47
N GLY A 274 -18.30 0.55 13.66
CA GLY A 274 -17.95 1.96 13.89
C GLY A 274 -17.08 2.58 12.79
N SER A 275 -16.08 3.39 13.17
CA SER A 275 -15.03 3.87 12.26
C SER A 275 -14.08 2.73 11.91
N PRO A 276 -13.48 2.63 10.70
CA PRO A 276 -13.52 3.55 9.54
C PRO A 276 -14.80 3.54 8.69
N ARG A 277 -15.02 4.60 7.90
CA ARG A 277 -16.22 4.76 7.03
C ARG A 277 -15.96 4.45 5.57
N ALA A 278 -16.96 3.88 4.89
CA ALA A 278 -16.93 3.62 3.45
C ALA A 278 -17.63 4.73 2.62
N LEU A 279 -16.92 5.28 1.64
CA LEU A 279 -17.42 6.25 0.67
C LEU A 279 -17.29 5.70 -0.75
N ARG A 280 -18.34 5.79 -1.56
CA ARG A 280 -18.32 5.42 -2.97
C ARG A 280 -18.23 6.64 -3.86
N LEU A 281 -17.28 6.64 -4.79
CA LEU A 281 -17.21 7.56 -5.92
C LEU A 281 -17.77 6.86 -7.16
N ARG A 282 -18.89 7.37 -7.68
CA ARG A 282 -19.53 6.90 -8.93
C ARG A 282 -19.92 8.10 -9.78
N SER A 283 -19.55 8.10 -11.05
CA SER A 283 -19.89 9.17 -12.01
C SER A 283 -19.56 10.59 -11.49
N GLY A 284 -18.47 10.73 -10.72
CA GLY A 284 -18.03 11.99 -10.14
C GLY A 284 -18.79 12.45 -8.88
N GLN A 285 -19.70 11.63 -8.35
CA GLN A 285 -20.42 11.85 -7.10
C GLN A 285 -19.85 10.96 -6.00
N THR A 286 -19.55 11.55 -4.84
CA THR A 286 -19.09 10.84 -3.64
C THR A 286 -20.26 10.69 -2.68
N THR A 287 -20.63 9.45 -2.35
CA THR A 287 -21.75 9.11 -1.45
C THR A 287 -21.30 8.11 -0.38
N PRO A 288 -21.70 8.26 0.89
CA PRO A 288 -21.48 7.22 1.89
C PRO A 288 -22.15 5.89 1.50
N ILE A 289 -21.55 4.76 1.88
CA ILE A 289 -22.25 3.48 1.90
C ILE A 289 -23.14 3.48 3.14
N GLY A 290 -24.45 3.29 2.96
CA GLY A 290 -25.41 3.24 4.06
C GLY A 290 -25.32 1.90 4.79
N LEU A 291 -24.45 1.83 5.79
CA LEU A 291 -24.37 0.72 6.74
C LEU A 291 -24.95 1.18 8.09
N GLU A 292 -25.71 0.30 8.75
CA GLU A 292 -26.13 0.46 10.13
C GLU A 292 -24.96 0.13 11.05
N GLN A 293 -24.55 1.10 11.86
CA GLN A 293 -23.44 0.93 12.79
C GLN A 293 -23.79 -0.06 13.90
N GLN A 294 -22.90 -1.02 14.15
CA GLN A 294 -22.95 -1.98 15.24
C GLN A 294 -21.87 -1.66 16.30
N LEU A 295 -21.80 -2.49 17.35
CA LEU A 295 -20.91 -2.25 18.48
C LEU A 295 -19.42 -2.49 18.11
N PRO A 296 -18.48 -1.64 18.57
CA PRO A 296 -17.05 -1.90 18.43
C PRO A 296 -16.63 -3.27 18.99
N LEU A 297 -15.64 -3.89 18.36
CA LEU A 297 -15.14 -5.20 18.76
C LEU A 297 -14.55 -5.12 20.17
N GLY A 298 -14.97 -6.02 21.06
CA GLY A 298 -14.47 -6.13 22.43
C GLY A 298 -15.10 -5.17 23.44
N MET A 299 -16.10 -4.37 23.01
CA MET A 299 -16.78 -3.43 23.91
C MET A 299 -17.64 -4.15 24.97
N PHE A 300 -18.32 -5.22 24.57
CA PHE A 300 -19.16 -6.04 25.44
C PHE A 300 -18.93 -7.53 25.20
N ASP A 301 -19.21 -8.32 26.23
CA ASP A 301 -19.19 -9.78 26.14
C ASP A 301 -20.26 -10.30 25.18
N ASP A 302 -20.02 -11.46 24.57
CA ASP A 302 -20.97 -12.16 23.69
C ASP A 302 -21.61 -11.27 22.60
N THR A 303 -20.87 -10.26 22.11
CA THR A 303 -21.36 -9.35 21.06
C THR A 303 -21.63 -10.11 19.76
N ARG A 304 -22.82 -9.92 19.19
CA ARG A 304 -23.26 -10.52 17.92
C ARG A 304 -23.24 -9.50 16.80
N TYR A 305 -22.84 -9.95 15.62
CA TYR A 305 -22.73 -9.10 14.43
C TYR A 305 -23.63 -9.59 13.29
N GLU A 306 -24.30 -8.65 12.63
CA GLU A 306 -25.17 -8.90 11.48
C GLU A 306 -24.50 -8.47 10.17
N ILE A 307 -24.63 -9.33 9.16
CA ILE A 307 -24.11 -9.06 7.81
C ILE A 307 -25.04 -8.10 7.07
N GLN A 308 -24.46 -6.99 6.62
CA GLN A 308 -25.08 -6.06 5.68
C GLN A 308 -24.53 -6.26 4.28
N ARG A 309 -25.24 -5.77 3.25
CA ARG A 309 -24.92 -6.05 1.85
C ARG A 309 -25.06 -4.82 0.97
N PHE A 310 -24.13 -4.67 0.04
CA PHE A 310 -24.23 -3.74 -1.08
C PHE A 310 -23.48 -4.32 -2.29
N THR A 311 -23.62 -3.72 -3.47
CA THR A 311 -22.99 -4.20 -4.70
C THR A 311 -22.13 -3.10 -5.33
N LEU A 312 -20.95 -3.49 -5.79
CA LEU A 312 -20.07 -2.67 -6.61
C LEU A 312 -20.40 -2.86 -8.10
N GLU A 313 -20.52 -1.75 -8.81
CA GLU A 313 -20.68 -1.72 -10.28
C GLU A 313 -19.34 -1.39 -10.93
N PRO A 314 -19.05 -1.90 -12.14
CA PRO A 314 -17.83 -1.55 -12.86
C PRO A 314 -17.59 -0.03 -12.90
N ALA A 315 -16.33 0.37 -12.66
CA ALA A 315 -15.88 1.75 -12.47
C ALA A 315 -16.31 2.42 -11.15
N ASP A 316 -16.91 1.69 -10.21
CA ASP A 316 -17.03 2.14 -8.83
C ASP A 316 -15.64 2.24 -8.18
N ARG A 317 -15.43 3.34 -7.46
CA ARG A 317 -14.31 3.48 -6.54
C ARG A 317 -14.85 3.53 -5.11
N LEU A 318 -14.35 2.66 -4.25
CA LEU A 318 -14.63 2.65 -2.82
C LEU A 318 -13.43 3.20 -2.06
N PHE A 319 -13.65 4.22 -1.25
CA PHE A 319 -12.70 4.68 -0.24
C PHE A 319 -13.12 4.17 1.13
N ILE A 320 -12.17 3.70 1.94
CA ILE A 320 -12.37 3.41 3.37
C ILE A 320 -11.43 4.33 4.14
N ILE A 321 -12.00 5.15 5.01
CA ILE A 321 -11.31 6.29 5.59
C ILE A 321 -11.57 6.32 7.10
N SER A 322 -10.50 6.36 7.90
CA SER A 322 -10.61 6.49 9.36
C SER A 322 -10.91 7.93 9.79
N ASP A 323 -11.21 8.10 11.06
CA ASP A 323 -11.57 9.36 11.69
C ASP A 323 -10.40 10.33 11.81
N GLY A 324 -9.15 9.86 11.94
CA GLY A 324 -8.00 10.76 11.82
C GLY A 324 -7.85 11.40 10.42
N VAL A 325 -8.66 11.00 9.44
CA VAL A 325 -8.86 11.73 8.19
C VAL A 325 -10.16 12.54 8.20
N HIS A 326 -11.32 11.91 8.42
CA HIS A 326 -12.60 12.57 8.19
C HIS A 326 -13.07 13.45 9.36
N ALA A 327 -12.58 13.21 10.57
CA ALA A 327 -12.86 13.98 11.77
C ALA A 327 -11.69 14.91 12.18
N ALA A 328 -10.63 14.96 11.37
CA ALA A 328 -9.45 15.76 11.67
C ALA A 328 -9.79 17.26 11.77
N THR A 329 -9.37 17.90 12.85
CA THR A 329 -9.60 19.32 13.14
C THR A 329 -8.27 19.99 13.51
N PRO A 330 -7.66 20.81 12.64
CA PRO A 330 -6.46 21.55 12.98
C PRO A 330 -6.82 22.72 13.91
N GLY A 331 -6.43 22.62 15.18
CA GLY A 331 -6.67 23.67 16.18
C GLY A 331 -8.15 24.02 16.34
N ASP A 332 -8.46 25.33 16.38
CA ASP A 332 -9.83 25.88 16.48
C ASP A 332 -10.55 26.01 15.12
N GLN A 333 -10.01 25.46 14.03
CA GLN A 333 -10.64 25.54 12.71
C GLN A 333 -11.82 24.56 12.57
N ALA A 334 -12.69 24.84 11.59
CA ALA A 334 -13.72 23.88 11.19
C ALA A 334 -13.06 22.53 10.82
N PRO A 335 -13.71 21.38 11.01
CA PRO A 335 -13.14 20.09 10.63
C PRO A 335 -12.70 20.06 9.16
N PHE A 336 -11.65 19.27 8.85
CA PHE A 336 -11.24 18.87 7.48
C PHE A 336 -12.48 18.60 6.64
N GLY A 337 -13.44 17.91 7.26
CA GLY A 337 -14.86 18.02 6.95
C GLY A 337 -15.22 17.35 5.64
N ASP A 338 -16.45 16.85 5.56
CA ASP A 338 -16.93 16.09 4.40
C ASP A 338 -16.71 16.83 3.07
N ARG A 339 -16.77 18.17 3.06
CA ARG A 339 -16.58 18.97 1.84
C ARG A 339 -15.16 18.92 1.28
N HIS A 340 -14.11 19.06 2.11
CA HIS A 340 -12.74 19.02 1.61
C HIS A 340 -12.41 17.60 1.17
N LEU A 341 -12.73 16.62 2.01
CA LEU A 341 -12.51 15.21 1.72
C LEU A 341 -13.19 14.79 0.41
N HIS A 342 -14.46 15.13 0.21
CA HIS A 342 -15.18 14.83 -1.04
C HIS A 342 -14.53 15.51 -2.26
N ARG A 343 -14.05 16.75 -2.11
CA ARG A 343 -13.35 17.47 -3.19
C ARG A 343 -12.04 16.76 -3.57
N VAL A 344 -11.24 16.36 -2.58
CA VAL A 344 -9.97 15.67 -2.81
C VAL A 344 -10.24 14.33 -3.48
N ILE A 345 -11.14 13.51 -2.93
CA ILE A 345 -11.59 12.23 -3.51
C ILE A 345 -12.00 12.41 -4.98
N ARG A 346 -12.83 13.40 -5.29
CA ARG A 346 -13.27 13.68 -6.67
C ARG A 346 -12.14 14.09 -7.60
N SER A 347 -11.10 14.74 -7.07
CA SER A 347 -9.92 15.12 -7.86
C SER A 347 -9.07 13.91 -8.27
N THR A 348 -9.14 12.81 -7.51
CA THR A 348 -8.39 11.56 -7.78
C THR A 348 -8.98 10.67 -8.88
N ARG A 349 -10.13 11.02 -9.47
CA ARG A 349 -10.91 10.12 -10.36
C ARG A 349 -10.17 9.52 -11.58
N LEU A 350 -9.06 10.14 -12.00
CA LEU A 350 -8.22 9.66 -13.12
C LEU A 350 -6.88 9.08 -12.66
N GLN A 351 -6.65 9.03 -11.36
CA GLN A 351 -5.44 8.49 -10.76
C GLN A 351 -5.67 7.02 -10.41
N PRO A 352 -4.66 6.13 -10.55
CA PRO A 352 -4.75 4.79 -10.00
C PRO A 352 -4.90 4.85 -8.46
N PRO A 353 -5.45 3.81 -7.81
CA PRO A 353 -5.65 3.80 -6.36
C PRO A 353 -4.41 4.14 -5.55
N THR A 354 -3.23 3.68 -5.99
CA THR A 354 -1.94 3.95 -5.35
C THR A 354 -1.55 5.44 -5.35
N GLU A 355 -2.01 6.23 -6.32
CA GLU A 355 -1.82 7.69 -6.37
C GLU A 355 -2.99 8.43 -5.71
N ALA A 356 -4.19 7.85 -5.75
CA ALA A 356 -5.38 8.40 -5.11
C ALA A 356 -5.23 8.46 -3.59
N VAL A 357 -4.78 7.37 -2.95
CA VAL A 357 -4.51 7.34 -1.49
C VAL A 357 -3.46 8.40 -1.12
N GLY A 358 -2.39 8.51 -1.90
CA GLY A 358 -1.34 9.52 -1.68
C GLY A 358 -1.86 10.96 -1.86
N SER A 359 -2.80 11.19 -2.78
CA SER A 359 -3.41 12.51 -2.95
C SER A 359 -4.33 12.89 -1.80
N VAL A 360 -5.06 11.92 -1.23
CA VAL A 360 -5.85 12.13 -0.01
C VAL A 360 -4.95 12.44 1.19
N MET A 361 -3.89 11.65 1.41
CA MET A 361 -2.94 11.88 2.51
C MET A 361 -2.21 13.23 2.38
N ARG A 362 -1.79 13.61 1.17
CA ARG A 362 -1.22 14.95 0.93
C ARG A 362 -2.21 16.05 1.23
N GLY A 363 -3.47 15.91 0.79
CA GLY A 363 -4.53 16.86 1.12
C GLY A 363 -4.74 17.01 2.63
N LEU A 364 -4.65 15.90 3.38
CA LEU A 364 -4.72 15.90 4.84
C LEU A 364 -3.53 16.64 5.48
N HIS A 365 -2.29 16.37 5.03
CA HIS A 365 -1.11 17.08 5.55
C HIS A 365 -1.09 18.56 5.20
N ASP A 366 -1.45 18.92 3.96
CA ASP A 366 -1.52 20.31 3.52
C ASP A 366 -2.58 21.09 4.33
N TYR A 367 -3.64 20.40 4.78
CA TYR A 367 -4.66 20.99 5.65
C TYR A 367 -4.23 21.18 7.11
N HIS A 368 -3.34 20.33 7.62
CA HIS A 368 -2.70 20.51 8.93
C HIS A 368 -1.49 21.46 8.86
N GLU A 369 -1.33 22.21 7.76
CA GLU A 369 -0.22 23.15 7.54
C GLU A 369 1.18 22.53 7.70
N GLY A 370 1.28 21.21 7.53
CA GLY A 370 2.53 20.46 7.68
C GLY A 370 2.88 20.04 9.12
N ASP A 371 2.00 20.28 10.09
CA ASP A 371 2.15 19.69 11.43
C ASP A 371 2.00 18.16 11.39
N GLU A 372 2.59 17.48 12.36
CA GLU A 372 2.39 16.03 12.52
C GLU A 372 0.92 15.75 12.83
N LEU A 373 0.37 14.71 12.19
CA LEU A 373 -0.99 14.27 12.47
C LEU A 373 -1.11 13.91 13.95
N VAL A 374 -2.16 14.42 14.59
CA VAL A 374 -2.45 14.19 16.02
C VAL A 374 -3.02 12.78 16.23
N ASP A 375 -3.69 12.24 15.22
CA ASP A 375 -4.32 10.92 15.21
C ASP A 375 -3.88 10.14 13.97
N ASP A 376 -4.06 8.83 14.02
CA ASP A 376 -3.74 7.99 12.87
C ASP A 376 -4.75 8.16 11.74
N ALA A 377 -4.24 8.08 10.52
CA ALA A 377 -5.00 8.20 9.30
C ALA A 377 -4.81 6.93 8.47
N VAL A 378 -5.91 6.21 8.25
CA VAL A 378 -6.00 5.13 7.27
C VAL A 378 -6.82 5.60 6.08
N VAL A 379 -6.27 5.41 4.89
CA VAL A 379 -7.00 5.56 3.62
C VAL A 379 -6.77 4.32 2.78
N LEU A 380 -7.86 3.60 2.49
CA LEU A 380 -7.91 2.57 1.47
C LEU A 380 -8.66 3.08 0.25
N CYS A 381 -8.25 2.65 -0.93
CA CYS A 381 -8.92 2.91 -2.19
C CYS A 381 -9.01 1.62 -3.00
N LEU A 382 -10.23 1.17 -3.28
CA LEU A 382 -10.54 0.03 -4.13
C LEU A 382 -11.22 0.53 -5.41
N ASP A 383 -10.56 0.38 -6.55
CA ASP A 383 -11.21 0.45 -7.85
C ASP A 383 -11.78 -0.91 -8.23
N TRP A 384 -13.06 -0.92 -8.56
CA TRP A 384 -13.74 -2.10 -9.06
C TRP A 384 -13.88 -2.03 -10.59
N HIS A 385 -13.21 -2.95 -11.28
CA HIS A 385 -13.25 -3.06 -12.74
C HIS A 385 -14.39 -3.96 -13.22
N GLY A 386 -14.93 -4.79 -12.32
CA GLY A 386 -15.89 -5.84 -12.66
C GLY A 386 -15.23 -7.04 -13.32
N GLN A 387 -16.02 -8.03 -13.74
CA GLN A 387 -15.50 -9.07 -14.62
C GLN A 387 -15.07 -8.43 -15.94
N SER A 388 -13.77 -8.47 -16.22
CA SER A 388 -13.27 -8.15 -17.54
C SER A 388 -13.93 -9.11 -18.53
N GLY A 389 -14.85 -8.62 -19.35
CA GLY A 389 -15.47 -9.41 -20.42
C GLY A 389 -14.48 -9.85 -21.51
N ASP A 390 -13.19 -9.55 -21.35
CA ASP A 390 -12.11 -10.06 -22.19
C ASP A 390 -10.78 -9.92 -21.44
N GLY A 391 -9.90 -10.92 -21.54
CA GLY A 391 -8.64 -11.05 -20.81
C GLY A 391 -7.55 -10.04 -21.20
N ARG A 392 -7.84 -8.74 -21.15
CA ARG A 392 -6.82 -7.69 -21.24
C ARG A 392 -6.24 -7.43 -19.86
N GLN A 393 -5.06 -7.99 -19.62
CA GLN A 393 -4.14 -7.49 -18.60
C GLN A 393 -4.06 -5.96 -18.73
N VAL A 394 -4.38 -5.27 -17.65
CA VAL A 394 -4.05 -3.84 -17.51
C VAL A 394 -2.52 -3.76 -17.49
N PRO A 395 -1.90 -2.95 -18.36
CA PRO A 395 -0.44 -2.83 -18.46
C PRO A 395 0.19 -2.21 -17.21
#